data_AF-A0A962UE16-F1
#
_entry.id   AF-A0A962UE16-F1
#
_cell.length_a   1.000
_cell.length_b   1.000
_cell.length_c   1.000
_cell.angle_alpha   90.00
_cell.angle_beta   90.00
_cell.angle_gamma   90.00
#
_symmetry.space_group_name_H-M   'P 1'
#
loop_
_entity.id
_entity.type
_entity.pdbx_description
1 polymer ?
#
loop_
_entity_poly.entity_id
_entity_poly.type
_entity_poly.pdbx_seq_one_letter_code
_entity_poly.pdbx_strand_id
1 'polypeptide(L)'
;LNLAPALESYIVALVMATRNPAPYGAELSGWVRYGASPRATIALDRCSRAHAWLHGRDYVSPEDIQAIAPDVLRHRVLLTFEAEADGIDTERFITELLDRVPVP
;
A
#
# COMPACT_ATOMS: atom_id res chain seq x y z
N LEU A 1 16.94 13.08 -0.84
CA LEU A 1 16.45 12.22 0.25
C LEU A 1 16.74 10.77 -0.09
N ASN A 2 17.40 10.01 0.79
CA ASN A 2 17.79 8.62 0.55
C ASN A 2 16.60 7.65 0.73
N LEU A 3 16.50 6.62 -0.10
CA LEU A 3 15.58 5.49 0.06
C LEU A 3 16.39 4.22 -0.12
N ALA A 4 16.35 3.32 0.86
CA ALA A 4 17.09 2.07 0.80
C ALA A 4 16.46 1.08 -0.20
N PRO A 5 17.26 0.23 -0.88
CA PRO A 5 16.73 -0.78 -1.82
C PRO A 5 15.68 -1.73 -1.22
N ALA A 6 15.79 -2.02 0.09
CA ALA A 6 14.80 -2.80 0.82
C ALA A 6 13.43 -2.10 0.88
N LEU A 7 13.42 -0.77 1.04
CA LEU A 7 12.19 0.02 1.05
C LEU A 7 11.61 0.20 -0.36
N GLU A 8 12.44 0.27 -1.40
CA GLU A 8 11.97 0.19 -2.80
C GLU A 8 11.24 -1.13 -3.05
N SER A 9 11.83 -2.24 -2.57
CA SER A 9 11.23 -3.57 -2.66
C SER A 9 9.92 -3.66 -1.87
N TYR A 10 9.85 -3.04 -0.70
CA TYR A 10 8.62 -2.95 0.11
C TYR A 10 7.50 -2.19 -0.60
N ILE A 11 7.80 -1.04 -1.22
CA ILE A 11 6.82 -0.28 -2.01
C ILE A 11 6.27 -1.15 -3.15
N VAL A 12 7.14 -1.88 -3.85
CA VAL A 12 6.72 -2.81 -4.91
C VAL A 12 5.87 -3.94 -4.33
N ALA A 13 6.28 -4.52 -3.20
CA ALA A 13 5.55 -5.59 -2.52
C ALA A 13 4.14 -5.14 -2.13
N LEU A 14 3.97 -3.95 -1.56
CA LEU A 14 2.65 -3.37 -1.23
C LEU A 14 1.76 -3.26 -2.47
N VAL A 15 2.28 -2.68 -3.57
CA VAL A 15 1.51 -2.53 -4.81
C VAL A 15 1.17 -3.89 -5.41
N MET A 16 2.09 -4.85 -5.38
CA MET A 16 1.83 -6.21 -5.85
C MET A 16 0.81 -6.95 -4.97
N ALA A 17 0.83 -6.72 -3.66
CA ALA A 17 -0.12 -7.28 -2.72
C ALA A 17 -1.54 -6.76 -2.99
N THR A 18 -1.73 -5.52 -3.45
CA THR A 18 -3.06 -5.07 -3.93
C THR A 18 -3.55 -5.82 -5.17
N ARG A 19 -2.64 -6.39 -5.98
CA ARG A 19 -2.96 -7.05 -7.26
C ARG A 19 -3.10 -8.56 -7.12
N ASN A 20 -2.33 -9.15 -6.21
CA ASN A 20 -2.33 -10.57 -5.88
C ASN A 20 -2.17 -10.73 -4.36
N PRO A 21 -3.25 -10.53 -3.58
CA PRO A 21 -3.20 -10.62 -2.12
C PRO A 21 -3.21 -12.07 -1.60
N ALA A 22 -3.35 -13.08 -2.46
CA ALA A 22 -3.45 -14.49 -2.04
C ALA A 22 -2.37 -14.95 -1.04
N PRO A 23 -1.08 -14.54 -1.16
CA PRO A 23 -0.05 -14.87 -0.17
C PRO A 23 -0.30 -14.27 1.23
N TYR A 24 -1.13 -13.24 1.32
CA TYR A 24 -1.43 -12.48 2.54
C TYR A 24 -2.82 -12.82 3.12
N GLY A 25 -3.55 -13.74 2.51
CA GLY A 25 -4.79 -14.31 3.07
C GLY A 25 -5.93 -14.40 2.08
N ALA A 26 -6.73 -15.47 2.22
CA ALA A 26 -7.88 -15.74 1.35
C ALA A 26 -8.95 -14.64 1.41
N GLU A 27 -9.14 -14.04 2.59
CA GLU A 27 -10.05 -12.92 2.82
C GLU A 27 -9.72 -11.70 1.94
N LEU A 28 -8.47 -11.19 2.02
CA LEU A 28 -8.01 -10.08 1.16
C LEU A 28 -8.17 -10.42 -0.33
N SER A 29 -7.94 -11.68 -0.70
CA SER A 29 -8.13 -12.14 -2.08
C SER A 29 -9.58 -12.18 -2.54
N GLY A 30 -10.54 -12.37 -1.62
CA GLY A 30 -11.96 -12.26 -1.94
C GLY A 30 -12.42 -10.82 -2.07
N TRP A 31 -11.70 -9.86 -1.47
CA TRP A 31 -12.12 -8.47 -1.43
C TRP A 31 -11.74 -7.65 -2.66
N VAL A 32 -10.63 -7.95 -3.32
CA VAL A 32 -10.14 -7.12 -4.43
C VAL A 32 -10.56 -7.66 -5.79
N ARG A 33 -11.14 -6.79 -6.63
CA ARG A 33 -11.41 -7.04 -8.05
C ARG A 33 -10.25 -6.57 -8.93
N TYR A 34 -9.72 -5.38 -8.66
CA TYR A 34 -8.54 -4.85 -9.34
C TYR A 34 -7.64 -4.08 -8.37
N GLY A 35 -6.35 -4.43 -8.38
CA GLY A 35 -5.33 -3.75 -7.59
C GLY A 35 -4.76 -2.49 -8.25
N ALA A 36 -3.88 -1.82 -7.51
CA ALA A 36 -3.24 -0.60 -7.94
C ALA A 36 -2.31 -0.80 -9.16
N SER A 37 -2.20 0.25 -9.98
CA SER A 37 -1.31 0.27 -11.14
C SER A 37 0.13 0.63 -10.74
N PRO A 38 1.14 0.43 -11.61
CA PRO A 38 2.52 0.87 -11.35
C PRO A 38 2.68 2.37 -11.01
N ARG A 39 1.69 3.20 -11.35
CA ARG A 39 1.64 4.61 -10.92
C ARG A 39 1.56 4.75 -9.40
N ALA A 40 1.05 3.76 -8.68
CA ALA A 40 1.04 3.75 -7.22
C ALA A 40 2.47 3.64 -6.67
N THR A 41 3.33 2.80 -7.24
CA THR A 41 4.75 2.69 -6.84
C THR A 41 5.46 4.04 -6.92
N ILE A 42 5.28 4.77 -8.02
CA ILE A 42 5.88 6.11 -8.22
C ILE A 42 5.33 7.12 -7.21
N ALA A 43 4.03 7.07 -6.93
CA ALA A 43 3.40 7.96 -5.96
C ALA A 43 3.88 7.66 -4.53
N LEU A 44 3.93 6.38 -4.14
CA LEU A 44 4.45 5.95 -2.85
C LEU A 44 5.90 6.41 -2.65
N ASP A 45 6.78 6.19 -3.63
CA ASP A 45 8.19 6.64 -3.55
C ASP A 45 8.29 8.17 -3.34
N ARG A 46 7.62 8.95 -4.19
CA ARG A 46 7.70 10.42 -4.12
C ARG A 46 7.09 10.98 -2.85
N CYS A 47 5.92 10.49 -2.47
CA CYS A 47 5.19 10.95 -1.29
C CYS A 47 5.92 10.55 0.00
N SER A 48 6.50 9.34 0.07
CA SER A 48 7.29 8.93 1.25
C SER A 48 8.52 9.80 1.43
N ARG A 49 9.19 10.18 0.33
CA ARG A 49 10.31 11.11 0.38
C ARG A 49 9.89 12.51 0.82
N ALA A 50 8.78 13.02 0.29
CA ALA A 50 8.24 14.31 0.71
C ALA A 50 7.84 14.28 2.20
N HIS A 51 7.20 13.21 2.65
CA HIS A 51 6.79 13.01 4.04
C HIS A 51 7.99 13.02 4.98
N ALA A 52 9.03 12.24 4.70
CA ALA A 52 10.25 12.21 5.49
C ALA A 52 10.94 13.59 5.55
N TRP A 53 11.02 14.28 4.41
CA TRP A 53 11.62 15.61 4.32
C TRP A 53 10.87 16.65 5.15
N LEU A 54 9.54 16.64 5.10
CA LEU A 54 8.68 17.52 5.91
C LEU A 54 8.84 17.26 7.42
N HIS A 55 9.26 16.05 7.79
CA HIS A 55 9.59 15.68 9.18
C HIS A 55 11.08 15.91 9.53
N GLY A 56 11.83 16.65 8.70
CA GLY A 56 13.22 17.03 8.96
C GLY A 56 14.22 15.88 8.83
N ARG A 57 13.83 14.75 8.25
CA ARG A 57 14.71 13.60 7.98
C ARG A 57 15.30 13.69 6.58
N ASP A 58 16.46 13.07 6.38
CA ASP A 58 17.16 12.98 5.09
C ASP A 58 17.11 11.57 4.46
N TYR A 59 16.44 10.62 5.13
CA TYR A 59 16.16 9.26 4.70
C TYR A 59 14.67 8.92 4.89
N VAL A 60 14.16 7.98 4.08
CA VAL A 60 12.82 7.40 4.24
C VAL A 60 12.86 6.25 5.24
N SER A 61 11.90 6.23 6.15
CA SER A 61 11.62 5.11 7.06
C SER A 61 10.40 4.31 6.59
N PRO A 62 10.21 3.05 7.03
CA PRO A 62 8.99 2.31 6.76
C PRO A 62 7.71 3.06 7.14
N GLU A 63 7.74 3.79 8.24
CA GLU A 63 6.62 4.55 8.76
C GLU A 63 6.18 5.66 7.80
N ASP A 64 7.13 6.27 7.06
CA ASP A 64 6.79 7.25 6.03
C ASP A 64 5.97 6.62 4.90
N ILE A 65 6.29 5.38 4.51
CA ILE A 65 5.61 4.65 3.44
C ILE A 65 4.22 4.23 3.90
N GLN A 66 4.11 3.69 5.11
CA GLN A 66 2.83 3.29 5.67
C GLN A 66 1.89 4.48 5.91
N ALA A 67 2.42 5.62 6.37
CA ALA A 67 1.63 6.83 6.59
C ALA A 67 0.96 7.35 5.31
N ILE A 68 1.67 7.29 4.16
CA ILE A 68 1.15 7.79 2.88
C ILE A 68 0.37 6.74 2.08
N ALA A 69 0.44 5.46 2.46
CA ALA A 69 -0.16 4.37 1.69
C ALA A 69 -1.69 4.51 1.55
N PRO A 70 -2.48 4.86 2.59
CA PRO A 70 -3.91 5.09 2.45
C PRO A 70 -4.26 6.18 1.42
N ASP A 71 -3.56 7.31 1.44
CA ASP A 71 -3.79 8.42 0.50
C ASP A 71 -3.50 8.02 -0.95
N VAL A 72 -2.44 7.24 -1.16
CA VAL A 72 -2.07 6.78 -2.50
C VAL A 72 -2.98 5.67 -3.00
N LEU A 73 -3.37 4.72 -2.15
CA LEU A 73 -4.03 3.48 -2.56
C LEU A 73 -5.57 3.57 -2.59
N ARG A 74 -6.21 4.42 -1.76
CA ARG A 74 -7.68 4.43 -1.56
C ARG A 74 -8.52 4.57 -2.84
N HIS A 75 -7.98 5.22 -3.86
CA HIS A 75 -8.65 5.49 -5.13
C HIS A 75 -8.08 4.63 -6.28
N ARG A 76 -7.29 3.62 -5.95
CA ARG A 76 -6.56 2.77 -6.91
C ARG A 76 -6.85 1.29 -6.77
N VAL A 77 -7.65 0.93 -5.78
CA VAL A 77 -8.12 -0.44 -5.55
C VAL A 77 -9.62 -0.46 -5.80
N LEU A 78 -10.07 -1.40 -6.63
CA LEU A 78 -11.48 -1.67 -6.84
C LEU A 78 -11.83 -2.97 -6.11
N LEU A 79 -12.83 -2.91 -5.23
CA LEU A 79 -13.32 -4.07 -4.49
C LEU A 79 -14.28 -4.92 -5.33
N THR A 80 -14.50 -6.14 -4.87
CA THR A 80 -15.55 -7.02 -5.37
C THR A 80 -16.91 -6.54 -4.87
N PHE A 81 -17.97 -6.88 -5.60
CA PHE A 81 -19.32 -6.48 -5.21
C PHE A 81 -19.74 -7.16 -3.91
N GLU A 82 -19.31 -8.41 -3.74
CA GLU A 82 -19.51 -9.22 -2.56
C GLU A 82 -18.88 -8.56 -1.32
N ALA A 83 -17.65 -8.07 -1.44
CA ALA A 83 -16.98 -7.37 -0.34
C ALA A 83 -17.67 -6.05 0.01
N GLU A 84 -18.09 -5.27 -0.99
CA GLU A 84 -18.87 -4.05 -0.77
C GLU A 84 -20.21 -4.36 -0.07
N ALA A 85 -20.89 -5.44 -0.48
CA ALA A 85 -22.14 -5.89 0.13
C ALA A 85 -21.95 -6.35 1.60
N ASP A 86 -20.79 -6.92 1.92
CA ASP A 86 -20.39 -7.29 3.28
C ASP A 86 -19.89 -6.09 4.12
N GLY A 87 -19.96 -4.87 3.58
CA GLY A 87 -19.57 -3.64 4.27
C GLY A 87 -18.07 -3.43 4.35
N ILE A 88 -17.29 -4.09 3.49
CA ILE A 88 -15.85 -3.84 3.35
C ILE A 88 -15.65 -2.62 2.45
N ASP A 89 -14.90 -1.63 2.95
CA ASP A 89 -14.47 -0.49 2.16
C ASP A 89 -12.95 -0.54 1.89
N THR A 90 -12.50 0.35 1.00
CA THR A 90 -11.10 0.38 0.59
C THR A 90 -10.17 0.74 1.73
N GLU A 91 -10.63 1.54 2.71
CA GLU A 91 -9.86 1.88 3.89
C GLU A 91 -9.54 0.62 4.70
N ARG A 92 -10.57 -0.20 5.01
CA ARG A 92 -10.41 -1.47 5.70
C ARG A 92 -9.50 -2.43 4.93
N PHE A 93 -9.65 -2.53 3.61
CA PHE A 93 -8.76 -3.33 2.78
C PHE A 93 -7.30 -2.89 2.91
N ILE A 94 -7.03 -1.58 2.87
CA ILE A 94 -5.66 -1.04 2.95
C ILE A 94 -5.07 -1.27 4.35
N THR A 95 -5.83 -1.06 5.42
CA THR A 95 -5.37 -1.35 6.78
C THR A 95 -4.95 -2.82 6.91
N GLU A 96 -5.82 -3.74 6.50
CA GLU A 96 -5.51 -5.18 6.55
C GLU A 96 -4.34 -5.57 5.65
N LEU A 97 -4.18 -4.91 4.51
CA LEU A 97 -3.03 -5.11 3.64
C LEU A 97 -1.73 -4.68 4.33
N LEU A 98 -1.70 -3.50 4.95
CA LEU A 98 -0.52 -2.96 5.63
C LEU A 98 -0.12 -3.81 6.84
N ASP A 99 -1.10 -4.37 7.56
CA ASP A 99 -0.84 -5.25 8.71
C ASP A 99 -0.24 -6.60 8.31
N ARG A 100 -0.53 -7.08 7.10
CA ARG A 100 -0.12 -8.42 6.63
C ARG A 100 1.12 -8.43 5.75
N VAL A 101 1.46 -7.31 5.09
CA VAL A 101 2.67 -7.22 4.27
C VAL A 101 3.87 -6.86 5.16
N PRO A 102 4.88 -7.74 5.28
CA PRO A 102 5.98 -7.54 6.23
C PRO A 102 6.83 -6.33 5.85
N VAL A 103 7.20 -5.55 6.86
CA VAL A 103 8.16 -4.46 6.75
C VAL A 103 9.60 -5.04 6.72
N PRO A 104 10.52 -4.51 5.89
CA PRO A 104 11.91 -4.97 5.82
C PRO A 104 12.76 -4.69 7.07
#